data_AF-A0A359M851-F1
#
_entry.id   AF-A0A359M851-F1
#
_cell.length_a   1.000
_cell.length_b   1.000
_cell.length_c   1.000
_cell.angle_alpha   90.00
_cell.angle_beta   90.00
_cell.angle_gamma   90.00
#
_symmetry.space_group_name_H-M   'P 1'
#
loop_
_entity.id
_entity.type
_entity.pdbx_description
1 polymer ?
#
loop_
_entity_poly.entity_id
_entity_poly.type
_entity_poly.pdbx_seq_one_letter_code
_entity_poly.pdbx_strand_id
1 'polypeptide(L)' 'NIMPTGGVSLDNVSEWIKNGVVAVGVGGELTSPAKKGDYEGVTELAKAFVSAVAKARA' A
#
# COMPACT_ATOMS: atom_id res chain seq x y z
N ASN A 1 9.70 3.10 -16.32
CA ASN A 1 9.25 3.14 -14.92
C ASN A 1 7.76 3.36 -14.88
N ILE A 2 7.00 2.41 -14.32
CA ILE A 2 5.54 2.52 -14.14
C ILE A 2 5.20 2.66 -12.66
N MET A 3 4.04 3.28 -12.40
CA MET A 3 3.44 3.38 -11.06
C MET A 3 1.96 3.00 -11.16
N PRO A 4 1.58 1.74 -10.87
CA PRO A 4 0.17 1.36 -10.85
C PRO A 4 -0.57 2.05 -9.72
N THR A 5 -1.83 2.39 -9.99
CA THR A 5 -2.77 2.96 -9.03
C THR A 5 -4.11 2.25 -9.20
N GLY A 6 -4.83 2.08 -8.08
CA GLY A 6 -6.09 1.32 -8.05
C GLY A 6 -5.87 -0.20 -7.97
N GLY A 7 -6.62 -0.85 -7.08
CA GLY A 7 -6.48 -2.29 -6.84
C GLY A 7 -5.20 -2.71 -6.11
N VAL A 8 -4.45 -1.77 -5.52
CA VAL A 8 -3.27 -2.07 -4.70
C VAL A 8 -3.69 -2.32 -3.25
N SER A 9 -3.32 -3.47 -2.70
CA SER A 9 -3.58 -3.90 -1.31
C SER A 9 -2.33 -4.48 -0.65
N LEU A 10 -2.40 -4.78 0.65
CA LEU A 10 -1.30 -5.45 1.36
C LEU A 10 -0.99 -6.85 0.79
N ASP A 11 -1.98 -7.50 0.18
CA ASP A 11 -1.83 -8.84 -0.40
C ASP A 11 -1.02 -8.85 -1.70
N ASN A 12 -1.06 -7.76 -2.48
CA ASN A 12 -0.44 -7.70 -3.81
C ASN A 12 0.67 -6.65 -3.95
N VAL A 13 0.85 -5.74 -2.99
CA VAL A 13 1.85 -4.66 -3.09
C VAL A 13 3.27 -5.20 -3.31
N SER A 14 3.62 -6.32 -2.67
CA SER A 14 4.93 -6.93 -2.86
C SER A 14 5.12 -7.50 -4.26
N GLU A 15 4.07 -8.03 -4.89
CA GLU A 15 4.12 -8.55 -6.26
C GLU A 15 4.39 -7.40 -7.25
N TRP A 16 3.68 -6.28 -7.10
CA TRP A 16 3.92 -5.09 -7.92
C TRP A 16 5.39 -4.66 -7.89
N ILE A 17 5.95 -4.51 -6.69
CA ILE A 17 7.34 -4.09 -6.51
C ILE A 17 8.30 -5.11 -7.15
N LYS A 18 8.08 -6.41 -6.94
CA LYS A 18 8.91 -7.48 -7.53
C LYS A 18 8.84 -7.54 -9.05
N ASN A 19 7.71 -7.13 -9.63
CA ASN A 19 7.52 -7.04 -11.08
C ASN A 19 8.14 -5.78 -11.70
N GLY A 20 8.93 -5.01 -10.92
CA GLY A 20 9.75 -3.91 -11.44
C GLY A 20 9.04 -2.57 -11.53
N VAL A 21 7.87 -2.40 -10.88
CA VAL A 21 7.26 -1.08 -10.77
C VAL A 21 8.10 -0.18 -9.86
N VAL A 22 8.18 1.11 -10.18
CA VAL A 22 9.05 2.02 -9.42
C VAL A 22 8.40 2.45 -8.11
N ALA A 23 7.07 2.52 -8.10
CA ALA A 23 6.23 2.92 -6.98
C ALA A 23 4.81 2.37 -7.16
N VAL A 24 3.98 2.43 -6.11
CA VAL A 24 2.54 2.09 -6.17
C VAL A 24 1.73 3.22 -5.55
N GLY A 25 0.53 3.47 -6.07
CA GLY A 25 -0.43 4.38 -5.45
C GLY A 25 -1.54 3.62 -4.72
N VAL A 26 -1.71 3.90 -3.43
CA VAL A 26 -2.76 3.31 -2.59
C VAL A 26 -3.73 4.41 -2.17
N GLY A 27 -5.02 4.23 -2.47
CA GLY A 27 -6.08 5.19 -2.18
C GLY A 27 -7.08 4.64 -1.18
N GLY A 28 -8.23 4.19 -1.69
CA GLY A 28 -9.35 3.71 -0.87
C GLY A 28 -8.96 2.64 0.14
N GLU A 29 -8.05 1.72 -0.19
CA GLU A 29 -7.57 0.69 0.75
C GLU A 29 -6.94 1.33 2.00
N LEU A 30 -6.09 2.35 1.82
CA LEU A 30 -5.41 3.04 2.91
C LEU A 30 -6.38 3.89 3.76
N THR A 31 -7.33 4.57 3.12
CA THR A 31 -8.23 5.52 3.78
C THR A 31 -9.55 4.93 4.26
N SER A 32 -9.82 3.64 3.98
CA SER A 32 -11.07 2.97 4.35
C SER A 32 -11.44 3.06 5.83
N PRO A 33 -10.50 2.91 6.79
CA PRO A 33 -10.81 3.05 8.21
C PRO A 33 -11.36 4.43 8.60
N ALA A 34 -10.89 5.51 7.94
CA ALA A 34 -11.37 6.87 8.22
C ALA A 34 -12.87 7.06 7.99
N LYS A 35 -13.52 6.22 7.15
CA LYS A 35 -14.98 6.24 6.97
C LYS A 35 -15.74 5.94 8.27
N LYS A 36 -15.08 5.28 9.23
CA LYS A 36 -15.60 4.96 10.57
C LYS A 36 -15.04 5.89 11.65
N GLY A 37 -14.31 6.95 11.27
CA GLY A 37 -13.57 7.80 12.20
C GLY A 37 -12.28 7.18 12.75
N ASP A 38 -11.88 6.01 12.23
CA ASP A 38 -10.71 5.28 12.69
C ASP A 38 -9.44 5.76 11.98
N TYR A 39 -8.83 6.84 12.48
CA TYR A 39 -7.57 7.37 11.96
C TYR A 39 -6.34 6.60 12.45
N GLU A 40 -6.46 5.87 13.56
CA GLU A 40 -5.42 4.96 14.04
C GLU A 40 -5.25 3.80 13.07
N GLY A 41 -6.34 3.20 12.60
CA GLY A 41 -6.33 2.17 11.57
C GLY A 41 -5.72 2.65 10.25
N VAL A 42 -5.94 3.89 9.83
CA VAL A 42 -5.24 4.48 8.68
C VAL A 42 -3.73 4.51 8.92
N THR A 43 -3.30 4.89 10.12
CA THR A 43 -1.89 4.95 10.51
C THR A 43 -1.24 3.57 10.52
N GLU A 44 -1.94 2.56 11.04
CA GLU A 44 -1.48 1.17 11.05
C GLU A 44 -1.34 0.61 9.63
N LEU A 45 -2.34 0.84 8.77
CA LEU A 45 -2.28 0.45 7.37
C LEU A 45 -1.12 1.14 6.64
N ALA A 46 -0.91 2.45 6.87
CA ALA A 46 0.22 3.17 6.28
C ALA A 46 1.57 2.52 6.63
N LYS A 47 1.77 2.20 7.91
CA LYS A 47 2.97 1.49 8.39
C LYS A 47 3.11 0.12 7.75
N ALA A 48 2.02 -0.64 7.63
CA ALA A 48 2.02 -1.96 7.01
C ALA A 48 2.43 -1.89 5.53
N PHE A 49 1.89 -0.94 4.75
CA PHE A 49 2.27 -0.75 3.35
C PHE A 49 3.75 -0.40 3.20
N VAL A 50 4.25 0.55 4.00
CA VAL A 50 5.68 0.92 3.97
C VAL A 50 6.57 -0.28 4.31
N SER A 51 6.20 -1.06 5.33
CA SER A 51 6.93 -2.28 5.69
C SER A 51 6.92 -3.33 4.57
N ALA A 52 5.77 -3.55 3.94
CA ALA A 52 5.62 -4.51 2.84
C ALA A 52 6.45 -4.10 1.61
N VAL A 53 6.46 -2.82 1.26
CA VAL A 53 7.30 -2.28 0.18
C VAL A 53 8.78 -2.40 0.53
N ALA A 54 9.19 -2.04 1.74
CA ALA A 54 10.58 -2.16 2.17
C ALA A 54 11.07 -3.62 2.10
N LYS A 55 10.27 -4.57 2.58
CA LYS A 55 10.56 -6.01 2.49
C LYS A 55 10.62 -6.51 1.05
N ALA A 56 9.78 -5.99 0.16
CA ALA A 56 9.77 -6.39 -1.24
C ALA A 56 10.96 -5.85 -2.05
N ARG A 57 11.66 -4.83 -1.53
CA ARG A 57 12.86 -4.23 -2.14
C ARG A 57 14.17 -4.79 -1.61
N ALA A 58 14.14 -5.51 -0.49
CA ALA A 58 15.29 -6.21 0.08
C ALA A 58 15.62 -7.45 -0.75
#